data_AF-A0A946BYJ4-F1
#
_entry.id   AF-A0A946BYJ4-F1
#
_cell.length_a   1.000
_cell.length_b   1.000
_cell.length_c   1.000
_cell.angle_alpha   90.00
_cell.angle_beta   90.00
_cell.angle_gamma   90.00
#
_symmetry.space_group_name_H-M   'P 1'
#
loop_
_entity.id
_entity.type
_entity.pdbx_description
1 polymer ?
#
loop_
_entity_poly.entity_id
_entity_poly.type
_entity_poly.pdbx_seq_one_letter_code
_entity_poly.pdbx_strand_id
1 'polypeptide(L)'
;MIMSFLLRKIFPWVVEIGLWLTLIVGGITGYQSDYLDSKALSVALGAVIGFMLGLIPLGLLQITIRNNTLLEMMVKEGYGRPRLSLHKGQVVEMPYVASEDQL
;
A
#
# COMPACT_ATOMS: atom_id res chain seq x y z
N MET A 1 -16.45 2.86 10.30
CA MET A 1 -15.41 2.00 10.91
C MET A 1 -15.26 0.65 10.19
N ILE A 2 -16.35 -0.06 9.87
CA ILE A 2 -16.27 -1.40 9.23
C ILE A 2 -15.59 -1.39 7.86
N MET A 3 -15.88 -0.39 7.01
CA MET A 3 -15.30 -0.29 5.66
C MET A 3 -13.76 -0.15 5.68
N SER A 4 -13.21 0.68 6.58
CA SER A 4 -11.76 0.90 6.66
C SER A 4 -11.01 -0.32 7.23
N PHE A 5 -11.65 -1.08 8.13
CA PHE A 5 -11.11 -2.33 8.66
C PHE A 5 -11.07 -3.43 7.59
N LEU A 6 -12.16 -3.58 6.84
CA LEU A 6 -12.24 -4.55 5.74
C LEU A 6 -11.22 -4.24 4.64
N LEU A 7 -11.08 -2.97 4.25
CA LEU A 7 -10.05 -2.54 3.30
C LEU A 7 -8.65 -2.90 3.80
N ARG A 8 -8.30 -2.63 5.06
CA ARG A 8 -6.97 -3.01 5.59
C ARG A 8 -6.73 -4.52 5.61
N LYS A 9 -7.77 -5.32 5.84
CA LYS A 9 -7.64 -6.77 5.93
C LYS A 9 -7.59 -7.42 4.54
N ILE A 10 -8.38 -6.95 3.59
CA ILE A 10 -8.56 -7.60 2.27
C ILE A 10 -7.56 -7.05 1.25
N PHE A 11 -7.21 -5.77 1.33
CA PHE A 11 -6.39 -5.12 0.32
C PHE A 11 -4.97 -5.72 0.17
N PRO A 12 -4.25 -6.13 1.24
CA PRO A 12 -2.99 -6.86 1.08
C PRO A 12 -3.14 -8.15 0.27
N TRP A 13 -4.25 -8.88 0.46
CA TRP A 13 -4.56 -10.07 -0.32
C TRP A 13 -4.83 -9.74 -1.79
N VAL A 14 -5.51 -8.63 -2.08
CA VAL A 14 -5.76 -8.19 -3.46
C VAL A 14 -4.45 -7.86 -4.18
N VAL A 15 -3.51 -7.20 -3.49
CA VAL A 15 -2.18 -6.91 -4.03
C VAL A 15 -1.40 -8.19 -4.30
N GLU A 16 -1.41 -9.13 -3.35
CA GLU A 16 -0.72 -10.40 -3.47
C GLU A 16 -1.28 -11.26 -4.61
N ILE A 17 -2.61 -11.42 -4.67
CA ILE A 17 -3.29 -12.14 -5.75
C ILE A 17 -3.00 -11.45 -7.10
N GLY A 18 -3.02 -10.11 -7.14
CA GLY A 18 -2.66 -9.34 -8.32
C GLY A 18 -1.25 -9.63 -8.81
N LEU A 19 -0.28 -9.69 -7.90
CA LEU A 19 1.10 -10.06 -8.22
C LEU A 19 1.20 -11.48 -8.81
N TRP A 20 0.55 -12.45 -8.19
CA TRP A 20 0.51 -13.82 -8.71
C TRP A 20 -0.15 -13.90 -10.10
N LEU A 21 -1.21 -13.14 -10.34
CA LEU A 21 -1.83 -13.05 -11.67
C LEU A 21 -0.87 -12.48 -12.71
N THR A 22 -0.11 -11.43 -12.38
CA THR A 22 0.89 -10.88 -13.32
C THR A 22 2.01 -11.86 -13.64
N LEU A 23 2.38 -12.72 -12.69
CA LEU A 23 3.34 -13.80 -12.90
C LEU A 23 2.79 -14.87 -13.86
N ILE A 24 1.53 -15.27 -13.68
CA ILE A 24 0.87 -16.26 -14.56
C ILE A 24 0.70 -15.70 -15.98
N VAL A 25 0.20 -14.47 -16.11
CA VAL A 25 0.05 -13.81 -17.42
C VAL A 25 1.41 -13.65 -18.11
N GLY A 26 2.44 -13.26 -17.37
CA GLY A 26 3.82 -13.22 -17.85
C GLY A 26 4.28 -14.59 -18.37
N GLY A 27 4.04 -15.66 -17.61
CA GLY A 27 4.38 -17.03 -18.04
C GLY A 27 3.64 -17.46 -19.32
N ILE A 28 2.34 -17.18 -19.43
CA ILE A 28 1.53 -17.51 -20.61
C ILE A 28 2.03 -16.76 -21.84
N THR A 29 2.28 -15.45 -21.70
CA THR A 29 2.81 -14.63 -22.80
C THR A 29 4.19 -15.11 -23.25
N GLY A 30 5.08 -15.45 -22.30
CA GLY A 30 6.38 -16.03 -22.59
C GLY A 30 6.31 -17.40 -23.30
N TYR A 31 5.35 -18.25 -22.94
CA TYR A 31 5.13 -19.53 -23.64
C TYR A 31 4.74 -19.33 -25.11
N GLN A 32 3.85 -18.36 -25.37
CA GLN A 32 3.33 -18.09 -26.71
C GLN A 32 4.40 -17.46 -27.61
N SER A 33 5.20 -16.55 -27.08
CA SER A 33 6.22 -15.82 -27.85
C SER A 33 7.47 -16.64 -28.16
N ASP A 34 7.77 -17.67 -27.36
CA ASP A 34 8.95 -18.52 -27.52
C ASP A 34 10.27 -17.75 -27.64
N TYR A 35 10.48 -16.78 -26.75
CA TYR A 35 11.61 -15.85 -26.77
C TYR A 35 13.01 -16.50 -26.94
N LEU A 36 13.18 -17.77 -26.55
CA LEU A 36 14.49 -18.43 -26.41
C LEU A 36 14.57 -19.79 -27.13
N ASP A 37 13.71 -20.06 -28.12
CA ASP A 37 13.59 -21.38 -28.79
C ASP A 37 13.42 -22.56 -27.80
N SER A 38 12.94 -22.23 -26.60
CA SER A 38 12.69 -23.15 -25.50
C SER A 38 11.49 -22.64 -24.76
N LYS A 39 10.40 -23.42 -24.84
CA LYS A 39 9.14 -23.10 -24.16
C LYS A 39 9.32 -22.93 -22.67
N ALA A 40 10.13 -23.77 -22.03
CA ALA A 40 10.36 -23.74 -20.59
C ALA A 40 11.11 -22.46 -20.16
N LEU A 41 12.18 -22.09 -20.88
CA LEU A 41 12.95 -20.88 -20.58
C LEU A 41 12.15 -19.61 -20.88
N SER A 42 11.37 -19.61 -21.97
CA SER A 42 10.53 -18.47 -22.34
C SER A 42 9.40 -18.23 -21.35
N VAL A 43 8.80 -19.29 -20.78
CA VAL A 43 7.86 -19.20 -19.65
C VAL A 43 8.51 -18.58 -18.42
N ALA A 44 9.69 -19.07 -18.02
CA ALA A 44 10.38 -18.56 -16.84
C ALA A 44 10.71 -17.06 -17.00
N LEU A 45 11.24 -16.67 -18.17
CA LEU A 45 11.56 -15.28 -18.46
C LEU A 45 10.30 -14.41 -18.51
N GLY A 46 9.24 -14.86 -19.18
CA GLY A 46 7.97 -14.16 -19.24
C GLY A 46 7.36 -13.94 -17.86
N ALA A 47 7.40 -14.96 -16.99
CA ALA A 47 6.91 -14.88 -15.61
C ALA A 47 7.69 -13.84 -14.78
N VAL A 48 9.01 -13.78 -14.94
CA VAL A 48 9.86 -12.77 -14.28
C VAL A 48 9.54 -11.36 -14.79
N ILE A 49 9.40 -11.18 -16.10
CA ILE A 49 9.05 -9.88 -16.68
C ILE A 49 7.66 -9.43 -16.22
N GLY A 50 6.67 -10.32 -16.27
CA GLY A 50 5.31 -10.06 -15.80
C GLY A 50 5.27 -9.67 -14.32
N PHE A 51 6.02 -10.39 -13.48
CA PHE A 51 6.14 -10.08 -12.06
C PHE A 51 6.76 -8.70 -11.82
N MET A 52 7.86 -8.36 -12.52
CA MET A 52 8.50 -7.05 -12.39
C MET A 52 7.60 -5.90 -12.85
N LEU A 53 6.85 -6.10 -13.95
CA LEU A 53 5.88 -5.12 -14.44
C LEU A 53 4.68 -4.96 -13.50
N GLY A 54 4.27 -6.02 -12.78
CA GLY A 54 3.21 -5.95 -11.77
C GLY A 54 3.66 -5.30 -10.46
N LEU A 55 4.91 -5.52 -10.05
CA LEU A 55 5.47 -5.06 -8.77
C LEU A 55 5.39 -3.55 -8.57
N ILE A 56 5.77 -2.78 -9.58
CA ILE A 56 5.81 -1.31 -9.50
C ILE A 56 4.41 -0.72 -9.32
N PRO A 57 3.43 -0.95 -10.22
CA PRO A 57 2.10 -0.36 -10.09
C PRO A 57 1.34 -0.89 -8.87
N LEU A 58 1.45 -2.18 -8.53
CA LEU A 58 0.77 -2.75 -7.36
C LEU A 58 1.39 -2.26 -6.05
N GLY A 59 2.72 -2.11 -6.00
CA GLY A 59 3.44 -1.54 -4.86
C GLY A 59 3.08 -0.07 -4.63
N LEU A 60 3.03 0.72 -5.71
CA LEU A 60 2.60 2.12 -5.63
C LEU A 60 1.15 2.23 -5.13
N LEU A 61 0.23 1.44 -5.69
CA LEU A 61 -1.17 1.37 -5.26
C LEU A 61 -1.27 1.06 -3.75
N GLN A 62 -0.47 0.11 -3.26
CA GLN A 62 -0.42 -0.25 -1.85
C GLN A 62 0.09 0.87 -0.96
N ILE A 63 1.15 1.56 -1.36
CA ILE A 63 1.71 2.68 -0.62
C ILE A 63 0.71 3.85 -0.58
N THR A 64 0.09 4.20 -1.70
CA THR A 64 -0.89 5.29 -1.79
C THR A 64 -2.08 5.03 -0.87
N ILE A 65 -2.63 3.81 -0.88
CA ILE A 65 -3.78 3.47 -0.04
C ILE A 65 -3.38 3.45 1.43
N ARG A 66 -2.22 2.90 1.78
CA ARG A 66 -1.70 2.95 3.16
C ARG A 66 -1.57 4.39 3.64
N ASN A 67 -0.94 5.26 2.85
CA ASN A 67 -0.72 6.66 3.20
C ASN A 67 -2.03 7.43 3.35
N ASN A 68 -3.01 7.22 2.47
CA ASN A 68 -4.33 7.84 2.61
C ASN A 68 -5.04 7.40 3.90
N THR A 69 -4.96 6.12 4.27
CA THR A 69 -5.56 5.67 5.52
C THR A 69 -4.84 6.21 6.77
N LEU A 70 -3.53 6.45 6.69
CA LEU A 70 -2.75 7.11 7.76
C LEU A 70 -3.16 8.57 7.90
N LEU A 71 -3.25 9.30 6.79
CA LEU A 71 -3.72 10.69 6.76
C LEU A 71 -5.12 10.82 7.34
N GLU A 72 -6.05 9.92 6.98
CA GLU A 72 -7.41 9.94 7.53
C GLU A 72 -7.43 9.72 9.05
N MET A 73 -6.53 8.87 9.58
CA MET A 73 -6.38 8.70 11.04
C MET A 73 -5.80 9.94 11.70
N MET A 74 -4.73 10.53 11.14
CA MET A 74 -4.12 11.75 11.68
C MET A 74 -5.12 12.91 11.73
N VAL A 75 -5.93 13.08 10.68
CA VAL A 75 -6.99 14.10 10.67
C VAL A 75 -8.06 13.84 11.73
N LYS A 76 -8.49 12.58 11.91
CA LYS A 76 -9.47 12.21 12.95
C LYS A 76 -8.95 12.37 14.36
N GLU A 77 -7.67 12.10 14.59
CA GLU A 77 -7.00 12.25 15.88
C GLU A 77 -6.61 13.71 16.20
N GLY A 78 -6.93 14.65 15.31
CA GLY A 78 -6.68 16.06 15.51
C GLY A 78 -5.19 16.42 15.44
N TYR A 79 -4.39 15.63 14.72
CA TYR A 79 -2.99 15.95 14.47
C TYR A 79 -2.92 17.33 13.78
N GLY A 80 -2.27 18.29 14.42
CA GLY A 80 -2.20 19.70 13.97
C GLY A 80 -3.32 20.63 14.46
N ARG A 81 -4.29 20.15 15.25
CA ARG A 81 -5.21 21.03 15.99
C ARG A 81 -4.66 21.29 17.39
N PRO A 82 -4.59 22.54 17.88
CA PRO A 82 -4.27 22.79 19.28
C PRO A 82 -5.28 22.03 20.14
N ARG A 83 -4.79 21.08 20.94
CA ARG A 83 -5.62 20.37 21.90
C ARG A 83 -6.03 21.38 22.96
N LEU A 84 -7.26 21.89 22.83
CA LEU A 84 -7.88 22.69 23.88
C LEU A 84 -8.27 21.77 25.03
N SER A 85 -7.35 21.57 25.97
CA SER A 85 -7.72 20.99 27.25
C SER A 85 -8.41 22.06 28.08
N LEU A 86 -9.71 21.89 28.34
CA LEU A 86 -10.44 22.68 29.31
C LEU A 86 -9.95 22.30 30.72
N HIS A 87 -8.96 23.03 31.23
CA HIS A 87 -8.62 22.99 32.63
C HIS A 87 -9.27 24.20 33.31
N LYS A 88 -10.31 23.95 34.12
CA LYS A 88 -10.99 24.98 34.94
C LYS A 88 -11.52 26.21 34.16
N GLY A 89 -12.18 26.00 33.01
CA GLY A 89 -12.93 27.08 32.34
C GLY A 89 -12.07 28.14 31.63
N GLN A 90 -10.75 27.95 31.51
CA GLN A 90 -9.89 28.74 30.64
C GLN A 90 -9.40 27.91 29.45
N VAL A 91 -9.50 28.50 28.26
CA VAL A 91 -8.97 27.98 27.01
C VAL A 91 -7.46 28.20 27.04
N VAL A 92 -6.70 27.19 27.48
CA VAL A 92 -5.23 27.23 27.43
C VAL A 92 -4.79 26.54 26.14
N GLU A 93 -4.10 27.26 25.27
CA GLU A 93 -3.42 26.69 24.11
C GLU A 93 -2.28 25.81 24.62
N MET A 94 -2.41 24.49 24.46
CA MET A 94 -1.27 23.60 24.74
C MET A 94 -0.20 23.79 23.66
N PRO A 95 1.08 23.96 24.03
CA PRO A 95 2.16 24.07 23.07
C PRO A 95 2.23 22.80 22.21
N TYR A 96 2.53 22.99 20.93
CA TYR A 96 2.74 21.91 19.96
C TYR A 96 3.70 20.89 20.56
N VAL A 97 3.21 19.68 20.84
CA VAL A 97 4.08 18.54 21.11
C VAL A 97 4.69 18.17 19.77
N ALA A 98 5.87 18.73 19.48
CA ALA A 98 6.72 18.27 18.40
C ALA A 98 7.03 16.80 18.65
N SER A 99 6.67 15.95 17.69
CA SER A 99 6.82 14.50 17.71
C SER A 99 8.29 14.08 17.51
N GLU A 100 9.23 14.65 18.26
CA GLU A 100 10.67 14.33 18.16
C GLU A 100 11.17 13.33 19.22
N ASP A 101 10.38 12.98 20.24
CA ASP A 101 10.83 12.11 21.35
C ASP A 101 10.28 10.66 21.32
N GLN A 102 10.11 10.08 20.14
CA GLN A 102 9.95 8.62 20.01
C GLN A 102 10.90 8.06 18.93
N LEU A 103 12.20 8.07 19.27
CA LEU A 103 13.25 7.27 18.64
C LEU A 103 13.73 6.20 19.61
#